data_AF-A0A1Y0H1E0-F1
#
_entry.id   AF-A0A1Y0H1E0-F1
#
_cell.length_a   1.000
_cell.length_b   1.000
_cell.length_c   1.000
_cell.angle_alpha   90.00
_cell.angle_beta   90.00
_cell.angle_gamma   90.00
#
_symmetry.space_group_name_H-M   'P 1'
#
loop_
_entity.id
_entity.type
_entity.pdbx_description
1 polymer ?
#
loop_
_entity_poly.entity_id
_entity_poly.type
_entity_poly.pdbx_seq_one_letter_code
_entity_poly.pdbx_strand_id
1 'polypeptide(L)'
;MIEWEGYTDPRTGLPFYSLYGEHRKPSAAMLAGVEELIFDVQDVGARYYTFIWTLAHCMEACAELGIPVTILDRPNPIGGDRVEGPGHDMAFKSFVGLYSLPVRHGMTVGEIGLYLRDTYIPGCEVNVVAMEGWQRAMKFRHTGLHWGMPSPNMPGEATALVYPGQCLVEGTKLSEGRGTTRPFEFFGAPFIDAWELCDAVNGLGLEGVLLRPVHFEPTFQKWKGEICGGGFIHVLDEDAFEPVLTTMAILGEIRRLYGERFEWQDGPYEYEYEKLAIDILAGGTGVREMVDRGALVGDMRDWIDESSAGLRRACREYYLYR
;
A
#
# COMPACT_ATOMS: atom_id res chain seq x y z
N MET A 1 -0.03 14.16 -5.85
CA MET A 1 0.01 13.37 -7.10
C MET A 1 0.06 14.32 -8.28
N ILE A 2 0.55 13.89 -9.45
CA ILE A 2 0.58 14.72 -10.67
C ILE A 2 -0.45 14.14 -11.63
N GLU A 3 -1.48 14.92 -11.95
CA GLU A 3 -2.49 14.56 -12.95
C GLU A 3 -1.97 14.87 -14.36
N TRP A 4 -2.45 14.10 -15.34
CA TRP A 4 -2.20 14.31 -16.76
C TRP A 4 -3.41 13.80 -17.56
N GLU A 5 -3.57 14.24 -18.80
CA GLU A 5 -4.82 14.03 -19.58
C GLU A 5 -4.70 12.93 -20.63
N GLY A 6 -3.55 12.80 -21.29
CA GLY A 6 -3.36 11.89 -22.42
C GLY A 6 -2.23 12.37 -23.34
N TYR A 7 -1.71 11.50 -24.20
CA TYR A 7 -0.89 11.90 -25.35
C TYR A 7 -0.91 10.83 -26.43
N THR A 8 -0.47 11.15 -27.65
CA THR A 8 -0.22 10.15 -28.68
C THR A 8 1.25 9.78 -28.66
N ASP A 9 1.57 8.50 -28.48
CA ASP A 9 2.95 8.06 -28.44
C ASP A 9 3.63 8.25 -29.81
N PRO A 10 4.70 9.05 -29.90
CA PRO A 10 5.34 9.34 -31.18
C PRO A 10 6.02 8.12 -31.82
N ARG A 11 6.32 7.07 -31.04
CA ARG A 11 6.97 5.86 -31.55
C ARG A 11 5.98 4.90 -32.22
N THR A 12 4.83 4.67 -31.60
CA THR A 12 3.83 3.68 -32.03
C THR A 12 2.64 4.32 -32.75
N GLY A 13 2.39 5.61 -32.54
CA GLY A 13 1.19 6.30 -32.99
C GLY A 13 -0.06 5.97 -32.18
N LEU A 14 0.06 5.20 -31.10
CA LEU A 14 -1.07 4.79 -30.26
C LEU A 14 -1.44 5.89 -29.26
N PRO A 15 -2.74 6.03 -28.93
CA PRO A 15 -3.19 6.94 -27.89
C PRO A 15 -2.87 6.39 -26.50
N PHE A 16 -2.40 7.26 -25.62
CA PHE A 16 -2.21 7.03 -24.19
C PHE A 16 -3.28 7.82 -23.45
N TYR A 17 -4.07 7.12 -22.65
CA TYR A 17 -5.11 7.70 -21.81
C TYR A 17 -4.66 7.72 -20.35
N SER A 18 -4.97 8.80 -19.65
CA SER A 18 -4.82 8.83 -18.21
C SER A 18 -6.01 8.16 -17.53
N LEU A 19 -5.73 7.17 -16.67
CA LEU A 19 -6.70 6.57 -15.75
C LEU A 19 -6.51 7.12 -14.32
N TYR A 20 -6.11 8.39 -14.23
CA TYR A 20 -5.93 9.11 -12.98
C TYR A 20 -6.50 10.54 -13.11
N GLY A 21 -6.95 11.14 -12.00
CA GLY A 21 -7.64 12.43 -12.03
C GLY A 21 -9.10 12.30 -12.49
N GLU A 22 -9.45 12.96 -13.60
CA GLU A 22 -10.82 13.04 -14.13
C GLU A 22 -11.44 11.66 -14.41
N HIS A 23 -10.66 10.77 -15.00
CA HIS A 23 -11.09 9.41 -15.34
C HIS A 23 -10.28 8.40 -14.55
N ARG A 24 -10.90 7.71 -13.59
CA ARG A 24 -10.29 6.55 -12.90
C ARG A 24 -10.76 5.21 -13.44
N LYS A 25 -11.86 5.23 -14.19
CA LYS A 25 -12.43 4.11 -14.93
C LYS A 25 -12.41 4.43 -16.41
N PRO A 26 -11.93 3.51 -17.29
CA PRO A 26 -11.96 3.73 -18.72
C PRO A 26 -13.38 4.04 -19.20
N SER A 27 -13.53 5.04 -20.07
CA SER A 27 -14.81 5.33 -20.70
C SER A 27 -15.07 4.39 -21.88
N ALA A 28 -16.34 4.21 -22.27
CA ALA A 28 -16.70 3.46 -23.47
C ALA A 28 -16.02 4.00 -24.75
N ALA A 29 -15.76 5.31 -24.80
CA ALA A 29 -15.04 5.92 -25.92
C ALA A 29 -13.55 5.51 -25.94
N MET A 30 -12.91 5.39 -24.78
CA MET A 30 -11.52 4.89 -24.67
C MET A 30 -11.40 3.42 -25.06
N LEU A 31 -12.45 2.63 -24.83
CA LEU A 31 -12.50 1.19 -25.16
C LEU A 31 -13.08 0.91 -26.56
N ALA A 32 -13.38 1.94 -27.35
CA ALA A 32 -14.00 1.75 -28.67
C ALA A 32 -13.04 1.01 -29.61
N GLY A 33 -13.48 -0.15 -30.11
CA GLY A 33 -12.68 -1.01 -30.98
C GLY A 33 -11.64 -1.88 -30.25
N VAL A 34 -11.62 -1.86 -28.92
CA VAL A 34 -10.83 -2.79 -28.11
C VAL A 34 -11.59 -4.11 -27.99
N GLU A 35 -10.95 -5.20 -28.40
CA GLU A 35 -11.50 -6.55 -28.31
C GLU A 35 -11.03 -7.30 -27.07
N GLU A 36 -9.94 -6.86 -26.45
CA GLU A 36 -9.36 -7.42 -25.23
C GLU A 36 -8.53 -6.36 -24.51
N LEU A 37 -8.66 -6.27 -23.18
CA LEU A 37 -7.82 -5.39 -22.35
C LEU A 37 -6.71 -6.21 -21.68
N ILE A 38 -5.46 -5.83 -21.93
CA ILE A 38 -4.29 -6.46 -21.28
C ILE A 38 -3.86 -5.60 -20.09
N PHE A 39 -3.73 -6.22 -18.91
CA PHE A 39 -3.18 -5.58 -17.72
C PHE A 39 -1.80 -6.18 -17.40
N ASP A 40 -0.75 -5.37 -17.54
CA ASP A 40 0.64 -5.76 -17.30
C ASP A 40 1.36 -4.68 -16.45
N VAL A 41 1.09 -4.68 -15.13
CA VAL A 41 1.59 -3.64 -14.21
C VAL A 41 2.16 -4.27 -12.94
N GLN A 42 3.37 -3.84 -12.55
CA GLN A 42 3.99 -4.26 -11.28
C GLN A 42 3.37 -3.50 -10.10
N ASP A 43 2.69 -4.23 -9.22
CA ASP A 43 2.20 -3.74 -7.93
C ASP A 43 3.26 -3.90 -6.81
N VAL A 44 2.98 -3.41 -5.60
CA VAL A 44 3.90 -3.44 -4.44
C VAL A 44 3.44 -4.33 -3.28
N GLY A 45 2.26 -4.95 -3.38
CA GLY A 45 1.74 -5.85 -2.36
C GLY A 45 0.99 -5.16 -1.21
N ALA A 46 0.53 -3.93 -1.43
CA ALA A 46 -0.18 -3.13 -0.43
C ALA A 46 -1.51 -2.60 -0.97
N ARG A 47 -2.57 -2.72 -0.16
CA ARG A 47 -3.96 -2.39 -0.52
C ARG A 47 -4.16 -0.96 -1.04
N TYR A 48 -3.45 0.01 -0.48
CA TYR A 48 -3.57 1.42 -0.87
C TYR A 48 -2.64 1.81 -2.01
N TYR A 49 -1.87 0.87 -2.57
CA TYR A 49 -1.20 1.08 -3.85
C TYR A 49 -2.21 0.89 -4.97
N THR A 50 -2.54 1.97 -5.68
CA THR A 50 -3.82 2.06 -6.40
C THR A 50 -3.87 1.33 -7.74
N PHE A 51 -2.80 0.65 -8.16
CA PHE A 51 -2.78 -0.09 -9.43
C PHE A 51 -3.76 -1.26 -9.45
N ILE A 52 -3.95 -1.95 -8.33
CA ILE A 52 -4.97 -3.01 -8.21
C ILE A 52 -6.40 -2.45 -8.30
N TRP A 53 -6.60 -1.18 -7.95
CA TRP A 53 -7.89 -0.49 -8.10
C TRP A 53 -8.10 0.06 -9.49
N THR A 54 -7.03 0.46 -10.19
CA THR A 54 -7.07 0.68 -11.64
C THR A 54 -7.49 -0.60 -12.36
N LEU A 55 -6.93 -1.76 -12.01
CA LEU A 55 -7.37 -3.06 -12.53
C LEU A 55 -8.87 -3.27 -12.28
N ALA A 56 -9.33 -3.06 -11.05
CA ALA A 56 -10.75 -3.22 -10.69
C ALA A 56 -11.67 -2.33 -11.55
N HIS A 57 -11.32 -1.05 -11.74
CA HIS A 57 -12.10 -0.17 -12.61
C HIS A 57 -12.06 -0.57 -14.08
N CYS A 58 -10.91 -1.04 -14.58
CA CYS A 58 -10.82 -1.61 -15.93
C CYS A 58 -11.74 -2.84 -16.07
N MET A 59 -11.75 -3.74 -15.08
CA MET A 59 -12.63 -4.90 -15.06
C MET A 59 -14.12 -4.51 -15.05
N GLU A 60 -14.50 -3.52 -14.25
CA GLU A 60 -15.88 -2.98 -14.24
C GLU A 60 -16.29 -2.44 -15.62
N ALA A 61 -15.43 -1.66 -16.26
CA ALA A 61 -15.72 -1.07 -17.58
C ALA A 61 -15.79 -2.15 -18.67
N CYS A 62 -14.89 -3.13 -18.62
CA CYS A 62 -14.85 -4.21 -19.59
C CYS A 62 -16.04 -5.16 -19.42
N ALA A 63 -16.47 -5.45 -18.19
CA ALA A 63 -17.67 -6.24 -17.92
C ALA A 63 -18.94 -5.59 -18.50
N GLU A 64 -19.07 -4.26 -18.42
CA GLU A 64 -20.19 -3.52 -19.00
C GLU A 64 -20.27 -3.60 -20.53
N LEU A 65 -19.13 -3.83 -21.19
CA LEU A 65 -19.02 -3.85 -22.65
C LEU A 65 -18.81 -5.27 -23.22
N GLY A 66 -18.71 -6.29 -22.36
CA GLY A 66 -18.39 -7.66 -22.78
C GLY A 66 -16.98 -7.81 -23.35
N ILE A 67 -16.04 -6.98 -22.90
CA ILE A 67 -14.62 -7.05 -23.29
C ILE A 67 -13.90 -7.97 -22.28
N PRO A 68 -13.17 -9.02 -22.71
CA PRO A 68 -12.34 -9.80 -21.81
C PRO A 68 -11.12 -9.02 -21.31
N VAL A 69 -10.69 -9.32 -20.08
CA VAL A 69 -9.49 -8.78 -19.46
C VAL A 69 -8.46 -9.90 -19.29
N THR A 70 -7.27 -9.72 -19.85
CA THR A 70 -6.13 -10.62 -19.65
C THR A 70 -5.09 -9.97 -18.75
N ILE A 71 -4.79 -10.60 -17.62
CA ILE A 71 -3.77 -10.16 -16.66
C ILE A 71 -2.50 -10.93 -16.93
N LEU A 72 -1.43 -10.22 -17.27
CA LEU A 72 -0.07 -10.79 -17.28
C LEU A 72 0.44 -10.72 -15.86
N ASP A 73 0.43 -11.86 -15.17
CA ASP A 73 0.68 -11.86 -13.74
C ASP A 73 2.14 -11.51 -13.41
N ARG A 74 2.36 -10.93 -12.23
CA ARG A 74 3.67 -10.45 -11.78
C ARG A 74 3.93 -10.83 -10.32
N PRO A 75 5.21 -10.94 -9.92
CA PRO A 75 5.58 -11.24 -8.53
C PRO A 75 4.98 -10.22 -7.58
N ASN A 76 4.38 -10.67 -6.47
CA ASN A 76 4.21 -9.78 -5.33
C ASN A 76 5.59 -9.52 -4.71
N PRO A 77 6.11 -8.28 -4.69
CA PRO A 77 7.51 -8.04 -4.38
C PRO A 77 7.86 -8.28 -2.91
N ILE A 78 6.87 -8.31 -2.03
CA ILE A 78 7.01 -8.58 -0.60
C ILE A 78 6.54 -9.99 -0.20
N GLY A 79 6.39 -10.87 -1.20
CA GLY A 79 5.96 -12.26 -1.06
C GLY A 79 4.45 -12.44 -0.93
N GLY A 80 4.01 -13.68 -1.11
CA GLY A 80 2.62 -14.13 -0.89
C GLY A 80 2.43 -15.01 0.35
N ASP A 81 3.48 -15.27 1.11
CA ASP A 81 3.44 -16.14 2.30
C ASP A 81 2.85 -15.46 3.54
N ARG A 82 2.83 -14.13 3.57
CA ARG A 82 2.32 -13.34 4.70
C ARG A 82 1.19 -12.41 4.29
N VAL A 83 0.20 -12.33 5.18
CA VAL A 83 -0.94 -11.42 5.09
C VAL A 83 -1.02 -10.66 6.41
N GLU A 84 -1.15 -9.33 6.36
CA GLU A 84 -1.05 -8.48 7.54
C GLU A 84 -1.94 -7.24 7.43
N GLY A 85 -2.32 -6.70 8.58
CA GLY A 85 -3.10 -5.49 8.73
C GLY A 85 -4.61 -5.73 8.69
N PRO A 86 -5.38 -4.73 9.13
CA PRO A 86 -6.82 -4.87 9.24
C PRO A 86 -7.46 -5.11 7.87
N GLY A 87 -8.64 -5.74 7.92
CA GLY A 87 -9.55 -5.73 6.79
C GLY A 87 -10.00 -4.33 6.40
N HIS A 88 -10.92 -4.25 5.44
CA HIS A 88 -11.48 -2.98 5.01
C HIS A 88 -12.99 -3.03 5.16
N ASP A 89 -13.52 -2.20 6.06
CA ASP A 89 -14.93 -1.91 6.17
C ASP A 89 -15.34 -1.04 4.96
N MET A 90 -16.33 -1.50 4.21
CA MET A 90 -16.81 -0.83 3.00
C MET A 90 -17.43 0.55 3.29
N ALA A 91 -17.74 0.88 4.56
CA ALA A 91 -18.08 2.25 4.96
C ALA A 91 -16.91 3.24 4.77
N PHE A 92 -15.68 2.74 4.70
CA PHE A 92 -14.44 3.51 4.45
C PHE A 92 -13.93 3.35 3.01
N LYS A 93 -14.77 2.85 2.10
CA LYS A 93 -14.44 2.70 0.67
C LYS A 93 -13.94 4.02 0.08
N SER A 94 -12.81 3.96 -0.61
CA SER A 94 -12.17 5.09 -1.29
C SER A 94 -11.31 4.60 -2.46
N PHE A 95 -10.62 5.52 -3.15
CA PHE A 95 -9.68 5.12 -4.20
C PHE A 95 -8.44 4.38 -3.67
N VAL A 96 -8.07 4.55 -2.41
CA VAL A 96 -6.97 3.80 -1.75
C VAL A 96 -7.45 2.53 -1.03
N GLY A 97 -8.72 2.18 -1.21
CA GLY A 97 -9.34 0.99 -0.64
C GLY A 97 -10.70 0.79 -1.30
N LEU A 98 -10.71 0.24 -2.51
CA LEU A 98 -11.93 0.15 -3.31
C LEU A 98 -12.78 -1.06 -2.92
N TYR A 99 -12.13 -2.15 -2.53
CA TYR A 99 -12.72 -3.43 -2.15
C TYR A 99 -12.00 -4.04 -0.95
N SER A 100 -12.63 -5.03 -0.31
CA SER A 100 -12.10 -5.55 0.95
C SER A 100 -10.87 -6.43 0.73
N LEU A 101 -9.73 -5.96 1.22
CA LEU A 101 -8.46 -6.69 1.28
C LEU A 101 -7.75 -6.36 2.59
N PRO A 102 -6.89 -7.25 3.12
CA PRO A 102 -5.92 -6.89 4.15
C PRO A 102 -4.94 -5.85 3.59
N VAL A 103 -4.34 -5.03 4.47
CA VAL A 103 -3.37 -4.00 4.05
C VAL A 103 -2.19 -4.61 3.28
N ARG A 104 -1.53 -5.63 3.83
CA ARG A 104 -0.61 -6.52 3.12
C ARG A 104 -1.42 -7.74 2.71
N HIS A 105 -1.90 -7.77 1.48
CA HIS A 105 -2.84 -8.80 1.00
C HIS A 105 -2.17 -10.13 0.66
N GLY A 106 -0.86 -10.13 0.38
CA GLY A 106 -0.08 -11.34 0.06
C GLY A 106 -0.55 -12.04 -1.22
N MET A 107 -1.13 -11.33 -2.18
CA MET A 107 -1.59 -11.89 -3.45
C MET A 107 -0.85 -11.26 -4.63
N THR A 108 -0.70 -11.99 -5.72
CA THR A 108 -0.27 -11.39 -7.01
C THR A 108 -1.41 -10.59 -7.64
N VAL A 109 -1.12 -9.81 -8.69
CA VAL A 109 -2.17 -9.05 -9.40
C VAL A 109 -3.16 -9.96 -10.11
N GLY A 110 -2.72 -11.12 -10.59
CA GLY A 110 -3.58 -12.17 -11.18
C GLY A 110 -4.50 -12.80 -10.15
N GLU A 111 -3.97 -13.17 -8.98
CA GLU A 111 -4.78 -13.71 -7.86
C GLU A 111 -5.83 -12.67 -7.40
N ILE A 112 -5.47 -11.38 -7.34
CA ILE A 112 -6.41 -10.29 -7.07
C ILE A 112 -7.48 -10.18 -8.16
N GLY A 113 -7.11 -10.25 -9.44
CA GLY A 113 -8.08 -10.19 -10.54
C GLY A 113 -9.15 -11.29 -10.45
N LEU A 114 -8.75 -12.52 -10.12
CA LEU A 114 -9.68 -13.62 -9.91
C LEU A 114 -10.59 -13.37 -8.68
N TYR A 115 -10.01 -12.90 -7.58
CA TYR A 115 -10.77 -12.54 -6.38
C TYR A 115 -11.82 -11.46 -6.65
N LEU A 116 -11.43 -10.40 -7.36
CA LEU A 116 -12.32 -9.30 -7.72
C LEU A 116 -13.45 -9.73 -8.65
N ARG A 117 -13.15 -10.57 -9.65
CA ARG A 117 -14.14 -11.14 -10.57
C ARG A 117 -15.24 -11.88 -9.82
N ASP A 118 -14.86 -12.79 -8.92
CA ASP A 118 -15.81 -13.68 -8.27
C ASP A 118 -16.57 -12.99 -7.13
N THR A 119 -15.95 -12.01 -6.47
CA THR A 119 -16.51 -11.37 -5.26
C THR A 119 -17.25 -10.07 -5.54
N TYR A 120 -16.76 -9.25 -6.48
CA TYR A 120 -17.21 -7.86 -6.63
C TYR A 120 -17.65 -7.48 -8.05
N ILE A 121 -17.10 -8.13 -9.07
CA ILE A 121 -17.32 -7.78 -10.48
C ILE A 121 -17.77 -9.04 -11.25
N PRO A 122 -18.91 -9.65 -10.86
CA PRO A 122 -19.41 -10.82 -11.55
C PRO A 122 -19.77 -10.47 -13.00
N GLY A 123 -19.36 -11.32 -13.94
CA GLY A 123 -19.60 -11.12 -15.37
C GLY A 123 -18.43 -10.53 -16.16
N CYS A 124 -17.35 -10.11 -15.50
CA CYS A 124 -16.08 -9.84 -16.19
C CYS A 124 -15.42 -11.17 -16.62
N GLU A 125 -15.15 -11.34 -17.91
CA GLU A 125 -14.29 -12.45 -18.37
C GLU A 125 -12.83 -12.10 -18.04
N VAL A 126 -12.24 -12.80 -17.07
CA VAL A 126 -10.85 -12.58 -16.65
C VAL A 126 -10.01 -13.81 -16.96
N ASN A 127 -8.98 -13.60 -17.76
CA ASN A 127 -7.92 -14.57 -18.04
C ASN A 127 -6.65 -14.15 -17.29
N VAL A 128 -5.94 -15.12 -16.71
CA VAL A 128 -4.66 -14.87 -16.04
C VAL A 128 -3.59 -15.69 -16.72
N VAL A 129 -2.56 -15.01 -17.24
CA VAL A 129 -1.33 -15.66 -17.69
C VAL A 129 -0.43 -15.82 -16.45
N ALA A 130 -0.49 -17.01 -15.85
CA ALA A 130 0.26 -17.32 -14.64
C ALA A 130 1.78 -17.37 -14.91
N MET A 131 2.56 -16.96 -13.91
CA MET A 131 4.01 -17.05 -13.96
C MET A 131 4.50 -18.50 -13.82
N GLU A 132 5.67 -18.79 -14.37
CA GLU A 132 6.39 -20.03 -14.10
C GLU A 132 7.49 -19.78 -13.04
N GLY A 133 7.61 -20.70 -12.08
CA GLY A 133 8.72 -20.72 -11.12
C GLY A 133 8.60 -19.77 -9.93
N TRP A 134 7.71 -18.77 -9.95
CA TRP A 134 7.44 -17.96 -8.76
C TRP A 134 6.79 -18.80 -7.66
N GLN A 135 7.29 -18.64 -6.44
CA GLN A 135 6.78 -19.27 -5.23
C GLN A 135 6.42 -18.18 -4.23
N ARG A 136 5.44 -18.43 -3.36
CA ARG A 136 4.90 -17.42 -2.46
C ARG A 136 5.94 -16.88 -1.47
N ALA A 137 6.92 -17.69 -1.09
CA ALA A 137 8.04 -17.26 -0.24
C ALA A 137 9.04 -16.33 -0.98
N MET A 138 8.98 -16.22 -2.31
CA MET A 138 9.88 -15.36 -3.06
C MET A 138 9.52 -13.88 -2.87
N LYS A 139 10.48 -13.11 -2.35
CA LYS A 139 10.51 -11.65 -2.46
C LYS A 139 11.09 -11.26 -3.82
N PHE A 140 10.97 -9.99 -4.21
CA PHE A 140 11.38 -9.53 -5.55
C PHE A 140 12.84 -9.86 -5.86
N ARG A 141 13.77 -9.65 -4.91
CA ARG A 141 15.20 -10.00 -5.04
C ARG A 141 15.45 -11.46 -5.42
N HIS A 142 14.56 -12.38 -5.06
CA HIS A 142 14.71 -13.80 -5.37
C HIS A 142 14.35 -14.12 -6.83
N THR A 143 13.65 -13.21 -7.53
CA THR A 143 13.17 -13.43 -8.91
C THR A 143 14.27 -13.24 -9.96
N GLY A 144 15.36 -12.53 -9.62
CA GLY A 144 16.40 -12.14 -10.58
C GLY A 144 15.97 -11.05 -11.57
N LEU A 145 14.75 -10.50 -11.43
CA LEU A 145 14.26 -9.40 -12.26
C LEU A 145 14.84 -8.06 -11.82
N HIS A 146 14.84 -7.09 -12.73
CA HIS A 146 15.22 -5.71 -12.42
C HIS A 146 14.03 -4.94 -11.85
N TRP A 147 14.25 -4.21 -10.76
CA TRP A 147 13.24 -3.34 -10.17
C TRP A 147 12.93 -2.16 -11.10
N GLY A 148 11.80 -2.22 -11.79
CA GLY A 148 11.23 -1.08 -12.49
C GLY A 148 10.44 -0.24 -11.50
N MET A 149 10.96 0.93 -11.14
CA MET A 149 10.36 1.85 -10.18
C MET A 149 8.88 2.16 -10.55
N PRO A 150 7.89 1.62 -9.81
CA PRO A 150 6.48 1.74 -10.20
C PRO A 150 5.91 3.13 -9.90
N SER A 151 6.55 3.90 -9.01
CA SER A 151 6.26 5.31 -8.77
C SER A 151 7.49 6.04 -8.21
N PRO A 152 7.58 7.38 -8.31
CA PRO A 152 8.77 8.13 -7.92
C PRO A 152 9.22 7.96 -6.47
N ASN A 153 8.28 7.67 -5.56
CA ASN A 153 8.58 7.42 -4.14
C ASN A 153 8.54 5.93 -3.77
N MET A 154 8.61 5.05 -4.77
CA MET A 154 8.83 3.61 -4.62
C MET A 154 10.15 3.20 -5.30
N PRO A 155 11.30 3.78 -4.90
CA PRO A 155 12.54 3.69 -5.66
C PRO A 155 13.17 2.29 -5.64
N GLY A 156 12.86 1.46 -4.66
CA GLY A 156 13.47 0.14 -4.51
C GLY A 156 12.64 -0.86 -3.71
N GLU A 157 13.09 -2.10 -3.72
CA GLU A 157 12.45 -3.22 -3.04
C GLU A 157 12.38 -3.03 -1.52
N ALA A 158 13.40 -2.41 -0.92
CA ALA A 158 13.41 -2.06 0.51
C ALA A 158 12.24 -1.13 0.88
N THR A 159 11.90 -0.19 0.00
CA THR A 159 10.73 0.67 0.17
C THR A 159 9.44 -0.15 0.13
N ALA A 160 9.32 -1.10 -0.81
CA ALA A 160 8.14 -1.95 -0.91
C ALA A 160 7.92 -2.79 0.37
N LEU A 161 8.99 -3.29 1.00
CA LEU A 161 8.91 -4.08 2.25
C LEU A 161 8.30 -3.30 3.42
N VAL A 162 8.66 -2.03 3.60
CA VAL A 162 8.16 -1.21 4.71
C VAL A 162 6.84 -0.51 4.38
N TYR A 163 6.52 -0.34 3.09
CA TYR A 163 5.40 0.44 2.61
C TYR A 163 4.03 0.04 3.21
N PRO A 164 3.66 -1.25 3.35
CA PRO A 164 2.39 -1.66 3.97
C PRO A 164 2.14 -1.11 5.38
N GLY A 165 3.20 -0.80 6.11
CA GLY A 165 3.11 -0.10 7.38
C GLY A 165 3.27 1.40 7.19
N GLN A 166 4.34 1.81 6.52
CA GLN A 166 4.81 3.19 6.52
C GLN A 166 3.90 4.14 5.74
N CYS A 167 3.06 3.66 4.81
CA CYS A 167 2.05 4.53 4.22
C CYS A 167 0.98 4.98 5.24
N LEU A 168 0.79 4.28 6.38
CA LEU A 168 -0.09 4.75 7.45
C LEU A 168 0.39 6.09 8.06
N VAL A 169 1.69 6.40 7.94
CA VAL A 169 2.25 7.69 8.35
C VAL A 169 1.68 8.85 7.52
N GLU A 170 1.23 8.60 6.29
CA GLU A 170 0.49 9.59 5.50
C GLU A 170 -0.82 10.03 6.16
N GLY A 171 -1.40 9.16 6.99
CA GLY A 171 -2.55 9.46 7.85
C GLY A 171 -2.25 10.43 8.99
N THR A 172 -1.02 10.93 9.11
CA THR A 172 -0.53 11.83 10.16
C THR A 172 0.16 13.06 9.57
N LYS A 173 0.42 14.06 10.42
CA LYS A 173 1.26 15.22 10.07
C LYS A 173 2.77 14.93 10.12
N LEU A 174 3.21 13.71 10.45
CA LEU A 174 4.63 13.32 10.42
C LEU A 174 5.13 13.21 8.98
N SER A 175 6.41 13.45 8.73
CA SER A 175 7.04 13.09 7.45
C SER A 175 7.19 11.58 7.36
N GLU A 176 6.81 10.99 6.23
CA GLU A 176 7.11 9.61 5.81
C GLU A 176 8.38 9.55 4.94
N GLY A 177 9.28 10.52 5.06
CA GLY A 177 10.57 10.51 4.35
C GLY A 177 10.49 10.92 2.88
N ARG A 178 9.31 11.23 2.34
CA ARG A 178 9.20 11.93 1.05
C ARG A 178 9.98 13.24 1.09
N GLY A 179 10.62 13.60 -0.03
CA GLY A 179 11.57 14.70 -0.06
C GLY A 179 13.01 14.29 0.27
N THR A 180 13.27 13.02 0.54
CA THR A 180 14.62 12.44 0.75
C THR A 180 14.93 11.38 -0.31
N THR A 181 16.09 10.72 -0.20
CA THR A 181 16.47 9.56 -1.02
C THR A 181 15.96 8.22 -0.46
N ARG A 182 15.19 8.25 0.65
CA ARG A 182 14.70 7.08 1.40
C ARG A 182 13.23 7.27 1.82
N PRO A 183 12.30 7.47 0.87
CA PRO A 183 10.87 7.59 1.19
C PRO A 183 10.36 6.30 1.84
N PHE A 184 9.46 6.44 2.81
CA PHE A 184 8.87 5.40 3.66
C PHE A 184 9.84 4.60 4.53
N GLU A 185 11.12 4.53 4.18
CA GLU A 185 12.16 3.99 5.05
C GLU A 185 12.47 4.93 6.22
N PHE A 186 12.31 6.25 6.01
CA PHE A 186 12.41 7.28 7.05
C PHE A 186 11.03 7.74 7.49
N PHE A 187 10.92 8.09 8.77
CA PHE A 187 9.79 8.85 9.29
C PHE A 187 10.26 9.82 10.38
N GLY A 188 9.53 10.91 10.61
CA GLY A 188 9.90 11.88 11.65
C GLY A 188 9.17 13.22 11.59
N ALA A 189 9.55 14.12 12.48
CA ALA A 189 9.05 15.49 12.56
C ALA A 189 10.05 16.38 13.33
N PRO A 190 9.97 17.72 13.21
CA PRO A 190 10.93 18.62 13.88
C PRO A 190 10.91 18.55 15.41
N PHE A 191 9.80 18.12 16.01
CA PHE A 191 9.66 18.04 17.45
C PHE A 191 10.17 16.72 18.07
N ILE A 192 10.56 15.74 17.24
CA ILE A 192 10.98 14.41 17.67
C ILE A 192 12.46 14.42 18.05
N ASP A 193 12.78 13.92 19.25
CA ASP A 193 14.12 13.45 19.58
C ASP A 193 14.31 12.05 18.97
N ALA A 194 15.24 11.97 18.02
CA ALA A 194 15.49 10.75 17.26
C ALA A 194 15.98 9.59 18.15
N TRP A 195 16.81 9.87 19.15
CA TRP A 195 17.38 8.85 20.02
C TRP A 195 16.33 8.32 20.99
N GLU A 196 15.62 9.23 21.67
CA GLU A 196 14.57 8.85 22.62
C GLU A 196 13.49 7.99 21.96
N LEU A 197 13.05 8.39 20.76
CA LEU A 197 12.03 7.64 20.02
C LEU A 197 12.55 6.27 19.57
N CYS A 198 13.74 6.19 18.98
CA CYS A 198 14.27 4.92 18.50
C CYS A 198 14.55 3.96 19.66
N ASP A 199 15.07 4.44 20.78
CA ASP A 199 15.30 3.62 21.98
C ASP A 199 13.97 3.10 22.55
N ALA A 200 12.93 3.94 22.60
CA ALA A 200 11.61 3.53 23.07
C ALA A 200 10.99 2.43 22.19
N VAL A 201 11.00 2.62 20.86
CA VAL A 201 10.44 1.62 19.92
C VAL A 201 11.28 0.34 19.89
N ASN A 202 12.61 0.45 19.84
CA ASN A 202 13.50 -0.72 19.89
C ASN A 202 13.31 -1.51 21.20
N GLY A 203 13.02 -0.82 22.31
CA GLY A 203 12.70 -1.41 23.62
C GLY A 203 11.42 -2.27 23.63
N LEU A 204 10.55 -2.15 22.62
CA LEU A 204 9.36 -3.01 22.48
C LEU A 204 9.71 -4.43 22.01
N GLY A 205 10.92 -4.66 21.50
CA GLY A 205 11.37 -5.99 21.07
C GLY A 205 10.65 -6.53 19.84
N LEU A 206 10.30 -5.67 18.88
CA LEU A 206 9.68 -6.07 17.62
C LEU A 206 10.64 -6.95 16.79
N GLU A 207 10.14 -8.05 16.24
CA GLU A 207 10.96 -9.01 15.50
C GLU A 207 11.32 -8.53 14.09
N GLY A 208 12.54 -8.87 13.64
CA GLY A 208 13.00 -8.61 12.28
C GLY A 208 13.24 -7.15 11.92
N VAL A 209 13.22 -6.22 12.88
CA VAL A 209 13.38 -4.79 12.63
C VAL A 209 14.28 -4.10 13.67
N LEU A 210 15.02 -3.09 13.22
CA LEU A 210 15.76 -2.16 14.08
C LEU A 210 15.56 -0.73 13.58
N LEU A 211 15.24 0.19 14.48
CA LEU A 211 15.19 1.60 14.18
C LEU A 211 16.54 2.24 14.48
N ARG A 212 17.12 2.89 13.47
CA ARG A 212 18.30 3.73 13.62
C ARG A 212 17.88 5.20 13.72
N PRO A 213 18.33 5.95 14.75
CA PRO A 213 18.05 7.38 14.83
C PRO A 213 18.64 8.12 13.63
N VAL A 214 17.87 9.05 13.09
CA VAL A 214 18.24 9.87 11.93
C VAL A 214 17.70 11.29 12.07
N HIS A 215 18.46 12.24 11.51
CA HIS A 215 17.99 13.59 11.24
C HIS A 215 17.98 13.79 9.74
N PHE A 216 16.91 14.37 9.19
CA PHE A 216 16.76 14.58 7.76
C PHE A 216 15.94 15.83 7.49
N GLU A 217 16.13 16.44 6.32
CA GLU A 217 15.41 17.63 5.87
C GLU A 217 14.70 17.31 4.55
N PRO A 218 13.36 17.18 4.53
CA PRO A 218 12.60 16.96 3.31
C PRO A 218 12.74 18.11 2.31
N THR A 219 12.93 17.79 1.03
CA THR A 219 12.96 18.78 -0.06
C THR A 219 11.58 19.13 -0.63
N PHE A 220 10.56 18.31 -0.34
CA PHE A 220 9.17 18.52 -0.72
C PHE A 220 8.23 17.81 0.28
N GLN A 221 6.92 18.10 0.22
CA GLN A 221 5.88 17.55 1.10
C GLN A 221 6.04 17.97 2.58
N LYS A 222 5.55 17.16 3.52
CA LYS A 222 5.48 17.46 4.96
C LYS A 222 6.86 17.82 5.51
N TRP A 223 6.91 18.92 6.27
CA TRP A 223 8.13 19.47 6.88
C TRP A 223 9.24 19.86 5.90
N LYS A 224 8.87 20.26 4.67
CA LYS A 224 9.83 20.77 3.68
C LYS A 224 10.69 21.90 4.27
N GLY A 225 12.01 21.73 4.21
CA GLY A 225 12.99 22.72 4.68
C GLY A 225 13.18 22.78 6.20
N GLU A 226 12.57 21.85 6.94
CA GLU A 226 12.75 21.72 8.39
C GLU A 226 13.49 20.44 8.74
N ILE A 227 14.44 20.53 9.68
CA ILE A 227 15.16 19.37 10.20
C ILE A 227 14.19 18.54 11.04
N CYS A 228 13.92 17.32 10.58
CA CYS A 228 13.14 16.33 11.29
C CYS A 228 14.07 15.38 12.05
N GLY A 229 13.79 15.14 13.34
CA GLY A 229 14.28 13.97 14.05
C GLY A 229 13.35 12.78 13.83
N GLY A 230 13.89 11.56 13.82
CA GLY A 230 13.08 10.37 13.61
C GLY A 230 13.87 9.08 13.46
N GLY A 231 13.24 8.10 12.81
CA GLY A 231 13.78 6.76 12.64
C GLY A 231 14.01 6.38 11.18
N PHE A 232 15.09 5.64 10.94
CA PHE A 232 15.30 4.86 9.73
C PHE A 232 15.08 3.38 10.06
N ILE A 233 14.10 2.77 9.42
CA ILE A 233 13.73 1.36 9.58
C ILE A 233 14.72 0.47 8.82
N HIS A 234 15.45 -0.36 9.55
CA HIS A 234 16.24 -1.45 8.99
C HIS A 234 15.49 -2.76 9.18
N VAL A 235 15.09 -3.38 8.07
CA VAL A 235 14.55 -4.75 8.08
C VAL A 235 15.73 -5.71 8.17
N LEU A 236 15.83 -6.41 9.31
CA LEU A 236 16.89 -7.37 9.62
C LEU A 236 16.51 -8.80 9.22
N ASP A 237 15.21 -9.11 9.27
CA ASP A 237 14.63 -10.39 8.87
C ASP A 237 13.28 -10.13 8.19
N GLU A 238 13.20 -10.37 6.89
CA GLU A 238 12.01 -10.12 6.06
C GLU A 238 10.87 -11.11 6.34
N ASP A 239 11.20 -12.30 6.88
CA ASP A 239 10.21 -13.33 7.17
C ASP A 239 9.56 -13.07 8.54
N ALA A 240 10.31 -12.50 9.49
CA ALA A 240 9.79 -12.07 10.79
C ALA A 240 9.10 -10.69 10.75
N PHE A 241 9.57 -9.76 9.90
CA PHE A 241 9.12 -8.37 9.92
C PHE A 241 7.63 -8.14 9.61
N GLU A 242 6.95 -7.44 10.52
CA GLU A 242 5.53 -7.05 10.45
C GLU A 242 5.39 -5.54 10.26
N PRO A 243 5.38 -5.04 9.01
CA PRO A 243 5.34 -3.61 8.73
C PRO A 243 4.14 -2.88 9.35
N VAL A 244 2.93 -3.43 9.31
CA VAL A 244 1.72 -2.78 9.83
C VAL A 244 1.80 -2.66 11.34
N LEU A 245 2.09 -3.76 12.04
CA LEU A 245 2.24 -3.76 13.50
C LEU A 245 3.38 -2.84 13.94
N THR A 246 4.52 -2.88 13.25
CA THR A 246 5.67 -2.02 13.54
C THR A 246 5.29 -0.56 13.44
N THR A 247 4.60 -0.14 12.38
CA THR A 247 4.18 1.26 12.27
C THR A 247 3.14 1.63 13.31
N MET A 248 2.18 0.76 13.65
CA MET A 248 1.23 1.04 14.72
C MET A 248 1.95 1.27 16.06
N ALA A 249 2.95 0.47 16.38
CA ALA A 249 3.79 0.64 17.57
C ALA A 249 4.60 1.95 17.53
N ILE A 250 5.18 2.30 16.37
CA ILE A 250 5.87 3.59 16.16
C ILE A 250 4.92 4.76 16.44
N LEU A 251 3.72 4.76 15.86
CA LEU A 251 2.74 5.82 16.06
C LEU A 251 2.27 5.90 17.53
N GLY A 252 2.11 4.75 18.18
CA GLY A 252 1.81 4.65 19.61
C GLY A 252 2.89 5.29 20.48
N GLU A 253 4.16 4.98 20.24
CA GLU A 253 5.29 5.56 20.98
C GLU A 253 5.46 7.06 20.71
N ILE A 254 5.28 7.51 19.46
CA ILE A 254 5.29 8.95 19.15
C ILE A 254 4.17 9.65 19.92
N ARG A 255 2.95 9.11 19.92
CA ARG A 255 1.86 9.71 20.67
C ARG A 255 2.13 9.73 22.18
N ARG A 256 2.70 8.64 22.73
CA ARG A 256 3.06 8.54 24.15
C ARG A 256 4.12 9.56 24.57
N LEU A 257 5.15 9.75 23.75
CA LEU A 257 6.28 10.65 24.04
C LEU A 257 5.95 12.12 23.78
N TYR A 258 5.18 12.41 22.73
CA TYR A 258 5.00 13.78 22.23
C TYR A 258 3.60 14.35 22.43
N GLY A 259 2.62 13.54 22.86
CA GLY A 259 1.29 13.98 23.28
C GLY A 259 0.57 14.79 22.20
N GLU A 260 0.16 16.00 22.55
CA GLU A 260 -0.56 16.92 21.66
C GLU A 260 0.22 17.34 20.41
N ARG A 261 1.55 17.13 20.37
CA ARG A 261 2.35 17.39 19.16
C ARG A 261 2.15 16.32 18.08
N PHE A 262 1.62 15.15 18.44
CA PHE A 262 1.20 14.14 17.47
C PHE A 262 -0.19 14.47 16.95
N GLU A 263 -0.32 14.65 15.63
CA GLU A 263 -1.57 15.00 14.98
C GLU A 263 -1.85 14.06 13.80
N TRP A 264 -3.11 13.62 13.71
CA TRP A 264 -3.64 12.96 12.53
C TRP A 264 -3.78 13.97 11.37
N GLN A 265 -3.74 13.47 10.13
CA GLN A 265 -3.98 14.27 8.94
C GLN A 265 -5.50 14.46 8.76
N ASP A 266 -5.94 15.71 8.92
CA ASP A 266 -7.34 16.17 8.91
C ASP A 266 -7.77 16.83 7.59
N GLY A 267 -6.83 17.08 6.68
CA GLY A 267 -7.10 17.59 5.34
C GLY A 267 -7.54 16.51 4.35
N PRO A 268 -8.02 16.91 3.16
CA PRO A 268 -8.41 15.98 2.10
C PRO A 268 -7.28 15.01 1.73
N TYR A 269 -7.63 13.76 1.47
CA TYR A 269 -6.69 12.71 1.12
C TYR A 269 -7.23 11.86 -0.03
N GLU A 270 -6.52 11.83 -1.17
CA GLU A 270 -6.87 11.04 -2.35
C GLU A 270 -8.37 11.11 -2.73
N TYR A 271 -8.88 12.34 -2.87
CA TYR A 271 -10.27 12.67 -3.22
C TYR A 271 -11.35 12.32 -2.18
N GLU A 272 -10.96 11.97 -0.96
CA GLU A 272 -11.85 11.92 0.20
C GLU A 272 -11.69 13.20 1.04
N TYR A 273 -12.81 13.77 1.47
CA TYR A 273 -12.89 15.11 2.06
C TYR A 273 -13.57 15.12 3.44
N GLU A 274 -14.19 14.01 3.85
CA GLU A 274 -14.94 13.92 5.11
C GLU A 274 -14.24 13.06 6.16
N LYS A 275 -13.60 11.97 5.74
CA LYS A 275 -12.99 10.99 6.65
C LYS A 275 -11.50 11.30 6.86
N LEU A 276 -10.99 10.94 8.02
CA LEU A 276 -9.55 11.06 8.30
C LEU A 276 -8.74 10.14 7.41
N ALA A 277 -7.60 10.64 6.91
CA ALA A 277 -6.69 9.89 6.05
C ALA A 277 -6.28 8.53 6.64
N ILE A 278 -6.01 8.47 7.95
CA ILE A 278 -5.66 7.22 8.63
C ILE A 278 -6.80 6.19 8.58
N ASP A 279 -8.06 6.61 8.76
CA ASP A 279 -9.19 5.70 8.83
C ASP A 279 -9.49 5.12 7.43
N ILE A 280 -9.26 5.91 6.37
CA ILE A 280 -9.39 5.47 4.99
C ILE A 280 -8.28 4.48 4.63
N LEU A 281 -7.03 4.83 4.96
CA LEU A 281 -5.86 3.98 4.71
C LEU A 281 -5.96 2.64 5.46
N ALA A 282 -6.38 2.69 6.72
CA ALA A 282 -6.59 1.51 7.57
C ALA A 282 -7.87 0.74 7.20
N GLY A 283 -8.84 1.37 6.54
CA GLY A 283 -10.11 0.74 6.18
C GLY A 283 -11.05 0.59 7.37
N GLY A 284 -10.99 1.53 8.31
CA GLY A 284 -11.72 1.54 9.56
C GLY A 284 -11.00 2.37 10.63
N THR A 285 -11.69 2.66 11.73
CA THR A 285 -11.15 3.49 12.83
C THR A 285 -10.17 2.77 13.75
N GLY A 286 -10.09 1.44 13.67
CA GLY A 286 -9.43 0.63 14.68
C GLY A 286 -7.94 0.92 14.86
N VAL A 287 -7.19 1.23 13.79
CA VAL A 287 -5.77 1.64 13.89
C VAL A 287 -5.64 2.93 14.68
N ARG A 288 -6.46 3.94 14.34
CA ARG A 288 -6.46 5.21 15.05
C ARG A 288 -6.84 5.03 16.51
N GLU A 289 -7.90 4.28 16.80
CA GLU A 289 -8.36 4.04 18.17
C GLU A 289 -7.34 3.29 19.03
N MET A 290 -6.59 2.34 18.44
CA MET A 290 -5.48 1.64 19.09
C MET A 290 -4.35 2.59 19.49
N VAL A 291 -3.93 3.45 18.56
CA VAL A 291 -2.89 4.45 18.78
C VAL A 291 -3.37 5.49 19.80
N ASP A 292 -4.59 5.98 19.65
CA ASP A 292 -5.19 7.02 20.50
C ASP A 292 -5.26 6.59 21.98
N ARG A 293 -5.56 5.32 22.24
CA ARG A 293 -5.65 4.76 23.60
C ARG A 293 -4.32 4.24 24.15
N GLY A 294 -3.24 4.26 23.36
CA GLY A 294 -1.94 3.70 23.76
C GLY A 294 -1.97 2.19 23.98
N ALA A 295 -2.60 1.44 23.06
CA ALA A 295 -2.66 -0.02 23.13
C ALA A 295 -1.27 -0.67 23.19
N LEU A 296 -1.15 -1.81 23.85
CA LEU A 296 0.10 -2.58 23.86
C LEU A 296 0.30 -3.30 22.53
N VAL A 297 1.56 -3.62 22.19
CA VAL A 297 1.91 -4.34 20.95
C VAL A 297 1.16 -5.68 20.84
N GLY A 298 0.97 -6.39 21.95
CA GLY A 298 0.18 -7.63 21.99
C GLY A 298 -1.27 -7.41 21.57
N ASP A 299 -1.94 -6.40 22.16
CA ASP A 299 -3.34 -6.07 21.83
C ASP A 299 -3.50 -5.63 20.37
N MET A 300 -2.52 -4.88 19.85
CA MET A 300 -2.49 -4.47 18.44
C MET A 300 -2.40 -5.70 17.52
N ARG A 301 -1.51 -6.64 17.84
CA ARG A 301 -1.31 -7.88 17.08
C ARG A 301 -2.57 -8.75 17.08
N ASP A 302 -3.14 -8.99 18.26
CA ASP A 302 -4.35 -9.82 18.40
C ASP A 302 -5.50 -9.26 17.56
N TRP A 303 -5.71 -7.94 17.61
CA TRP A 303 -6.74 -7.30 16.79
C TRP A 303 -6.45 -7.32 15.28
N ILE A 304 -5.20 -7.14 14.85
CA ILE A 304 -4.83 -7.29 13.43
C ILE A 304 -5.18 -8.70 12.94
N ASP A 305 -4.86 -9.72 13.74
CA ASP A 305 -5.12 -11.11 13.39
C ASP A 305 -6.63 -11.42 13.35
N GLU A 306 -7.38 -10.97 14.35
CA GLU A 306 -8.84 -11.14 14.39
C GLU A 306 -9.55 -10.42 13.24
N SER A 307 -9.21 -9.14 13.01
CA SER A 307 -9.87 -8.29 12.00
C SER A 307 -9.62 -8.74 10.56
N SER A 308 -8.55 -9.51 10.32
CA SER A 308 -8.20 -10.01 8.97
C SER A 308 -8.41 -11.51 8.78
N ALA A 309 -8.79 -12.27 9.82
CA ALA A 309 -8.91 -13.73 9.75
C ALA A 309 -9.86 -14.23 8.65
N GLY A 310 -11.00 -13.56 8.44
CA GLY A 310 -11.94 -13.89 7.38
C GLY A 310 -11.37 -13.67 5.99
N LEU A 311 -10.75 -12.50 5.77
CA LEU A 311 -10.14 -12.13 4.50
C LEU A 311 -8.93 -13.03 4.17
N ARG A 312 -8.11 -13.36 5.16
CA ARG A 312 -6.99 -14.32 5.00
C ARG A 312 -7.46 -15.66 4.47
N ARG A 313 -8.64 -16.14 4.89
CA ARG A 313 -9.22 -17.38 4.35
C ARG A 313 -9.73 -17.19 2.93
N ALA A 314 -10.44 -16.10 2.66
CA ALA A 314 -10.95 -15.79 1.32
C ALA A 314 -9.82 -15.68 0.28
N CYS A 315 -8.73 -14.98 0.60
CA CYS A 315 -7.58 -14.83 -0.31
C CYS A 315 -6.98 -16.18 -0.74
N ARG A 316 -6.94 -17.18 0.16
CA ARG A 316 -6.36 -18.50 -0.11
C ARG A 316 -7.07 -19.28 -1.21
N GLU A 317 -8.36 -19.02 -1.43
CA GLU A 317 -9.14 -19.70 -2.46
C GLU A 317 -8.68 -19.32 -3.88
N TYR A 318 -7.99 -18.18 -4.01
CA TYR A 318 -7.54 -17.63 -5.28
C TYR A 318 -6.04 -17.83 -5.54
N TYR A 319 -5.33 -18.54 -4.66
CA TYR A 319 -3.89 -18.73 -4.83
C TYR A 319 -3.58 -19.58 -6.06
N LEU A 320 -2.76 -19.02 -6.96
CA LEU A 320 -2.27 -19.70 -8.17
C LEU A 320 -0.92 -20.39 -7.92
N TYR A 321 -0.20 -19.93 -6.90
CA TYR A 321 1.18 -20.35 -6.61
C TYR A 321 1.28 -21.05 -5.26
N ARG A 322 2.38 -21.80 -5.06
CA ARG A 322 2.69 -22.49 -3.81
C ARG A 322 3.60 -21.67 -2.93
#